data_AF-A0A2A4FYV3-F1
#
_entry.id   AF-A0A2A4FYV3-F1
#
_cell.length_a   1.000
_cell.length_b   1.000
_cell.length_c   1.000
_cell.angle_alpha   90.00
_cell.angle_beta   90.00
_cell.angle_gamma   90.00
#
_symmetry.space_group_name_H-M   'P 1'
#
loop_
_entity.id
_entity.type
_entity.pdbx_description
1 polymer ?
#
loop_
_entity_poly.entity_id
_entity_poly.type
_entity_poly.pdbx_seq_one_letter_code
_entity_poly.pdbx_strand_id
1 'polypeptide(L)'
;MARVVTVLVVAAVAGLFGFAVPLVRLFDAFQPIIVSLSIMIAAVFVRLNRGMPTLEWKSLEAGERKRLTAKIVQVTTEYGWIIGINATTLIALVTLSVVGKAEIILFWSSAVRHIASAAIGGLGALCVARMAYVVWRDIDIVRLQKRVIDDAATREDKDAQGQAAEGKVTEIRRANLRPIDVPPPKAWGD
;
A
#
# COMPACT_ATOMS: atom_id res chain seq x y z
N MET A 1 -0.33 -4.79 14.19
CA MET A 1 -1.81 -4.87 14.22
C MET A 1 -2.41 -5.45 12.94
N ALA A 2 -2.20 -4.87 11.76
CA ALA A 2 -2.84 -5.34 10.51
C ALA A 2 -2.68 -6.86 10.24
N ARG A 3 -1.48 -7.42 10.45
CA ARG A 3 -1.22 -8.86 10.26
C ARG A 3 -2.06 -9.75 11.19
N VAL A 4 -2.20 -9.36 12.46
CA VAL A 4 -2.98 -10.13 13.45
C VAL A 4 -4.46 -10.11 13.07
N VAL A 5 -4.97 -8.94 12.67
CA VAL A 5 -6.35 -8.80 12.19
C VAL A 5 -6.58 -9.66 10.94
N THR A 6 -5.65 -9.66 9.98
CA THR A 6 -5.75 -10.54 8.80
C THR A 6 -5.82 -12.01 9.20
N VAL A 7 -4.95 -12.46 10.11
CA VAL A 7 -4.94 -13.86 10.57
C VAL A 7 -6.26 -14.22 11.25
N LEU A 8 -6.78 -13.35 12.12
CA LEU A 8 -8.06 -13.56 12.81
C LEU A 8 -9.23 -13.63 11.82
N VAL A 9 -9.30 -12.71 10.85
CA VAL A 9 -10.35 -12.71 9.83
C VAL A 9 -10.26 -13.98 8.97
N VAL A 10 -9.07 -14.36 8.53
CA VAL A 10 -8.87 -15.59 7.74
C VAL A 10 -9.27 -16.83 8.53
N ALA A 11 -8.87 -16.93 9.80
CA ALA A 11 -9.24 -18.05 10.66
C ALA A 11 -10.75 -18.11 10.91
N ALA A 12 -11.40 -16.96 11.15
CA ALA A 12 -12.84 -16.88 11.34
C ALA A 12 -13.62 -17.29 10.09
N VAL A 13 -13.22 -16.80 8.90
CA VAL A 13 -13.87 -17.18 7.64
C VAL A 13 -13.61 -18.65 7.30
N ALA A 14 -12.39 -19.16 7.54
CA ALA A 14 -12.08 -20.57 7.36
C ALA A 14 -12.95 -21.46 8.27
N GLY A 15 -13.10 -21.11 9.54
CA GLY A 15 -13.98 -21.81 10.48
C GLY A 15 -15.43 -21.79 10.03
N LEU A 16 -15.93 -20.63 9.57
CA LEU A 16 -17.29 -20.48 9.07
C LEU A 16 -17.55 -21.33 7.82
N PHE A 17 -16.62 -21.35 6.87
CA PHE A 17 -16.74 -22.19 5.67
C PHE A 17 -16.65 -23.67 6.00
N GLY A 18 -15.73 -24.05 6.89
CA GLY A 18 -15.57 -25.43 7.33
C GLY A 18 -16.83 -25.98 8.01
N PHE A 19 -17.48 -25.17 8.85
CA PHE A 19 -18.64 -25.58 9.60
C PHE A 19 -19.95 -25.45 8.82
N ALA A 20 -20.17 -24.31 8.15
CA ALA A 20 -21.47 -23.94 7.61
C ALA A 20 -21.64 -24.19 6.10
N VAL A 21 -20.55 -24.32 5.34
CA VAL A 21 -20.62 -24.40 3.87
C VAL A 21 -20.27 -25.80 3.38
N PRO A 22 -21.25 -26.57 2.84
CA PRO A 22 -20.96 -27.84 2.20
C PRO A 22 -20.12 -27.62 0.95
N LEU A 23 -18.98 -28.34 0.84
CA LEU A 23 -18.06 -28.23 -0.30
C LEU A 23 -18.77 -28.37 -1.65
N VAL A 24 -19.77 -29.26 -1.74
CA VAL A 24 -20.54 -29.52 -2.98
C VAL A 24 -21.29 -28.28 -3.48
N ARG A 25 -21.78 -27.43 -2.57
CA ARG A 25 -22.44 -26.15 -2.92
C ARG A 25 -21.42 -25.10 -3.34
N LEU A 26 -20.19 -25.19 -2.83
CA LEU A 26 -19.12 -24.25 -3.15
C LEU A 26 -18.66 -24.38 -4.60
N PHE A 27 -18.77 -25.56 -5.19
CA PHE A 27 -18.50 -25.79 -6.61
C PHE A 27 -19.30 -24.88 -7.55
N ASP A 28 -20.55 -24.56 -7.20
CA ASP A 28 -21.39 -23.64 -8.00
C ASP A 28 -20.83 -22.20 -7.98
N ALA A 29 -20.02 -21.87 -6.96
CA ALA A 29 -19.36 -20.58 -6.83
C ALA A 29 -17.91 -20.59 -7.36
N PHE A 30 -17.34 -21.73 -7.75
CA PHE A 30 -15.94 -21.80 -8.19
C PHE A 30 -15.67 -20.92 -9.41
N GLN A 31 -16.54 -20.95 -10.42
CA GLN A 31 -16.33 -20.17 -11.64
C GLN A 31 -16.29 -18.65 -11.34
N PRO A 32 -17.27 -18.07 -10.62
CA PRO A 32 -17.17 -16.68 -10.16
C PRO A 32 -15.89 -16.37 -9.37
N ILE A 33 -15.45 -17.28 -8.48
CA ILE A 33 -14.25 -17.08 -7.67
C ILE A 33 -12.99 -17.11 -8.55
N ILE A 34 -12.87 -18.05 -9.49
CA ILE A 34 -11.75 -18.16 -10.42
C ILE A 34 -11.65 -16.89 -11.28
N VAL A 35 -12.77 -16.39 -11.80
CA VAL A 35 -12.83 -15.14 -12.58
C VAL A 35 -12.37 -13.96 -11.72
N SER A 36 -12.90 -13.83 -10.50
CA SER A 36 -12.49 -12.77 -9.57
C SER A 36 -10.98 -12.81 -9.26
N LEU A 37 -10.43 -13.99 -8.97
CA LEU A 37 -9.00 -14.15 -8.71
C LEU A 37 -8.14 -13.80 -9.93
N SER A 38 -8.61 -14.15 -11.13
CA SER A 38 -7.93 -13.81 -12.38
C SER A 38 -7.85 -12.29 -12.59
N ILE A 39 -8.95 -11.58 -12.32
CA ILE A 39 -9.00 -10.11 -12.38
C ILE A 39 -8.04 -9.50 -11.34
N MET A 40 -8.03 -10.04 -10.12
CA MET A 40 -7.13 -9.58 -9.06
C MET A 40 -5.66 -9.74 -9.45
N ILE A 41 -5.28 -10.91 -9.97
CA ILE A 41 -3.92 -11.17 -10.48
C ILE A 41 -3.56 -10.18 -11.58
N ALA A 42 -4.43 -9.98 -12.57
CA ALA A 42 -4.21 -9.02 -13.65
C ALA A 42 -4.01 -7.59 -13.12
N ALA A 43 -4.81 -7.17 -12.13
CA ALA A 43 -4.66 -5.86 -11.49
C ALA A 43 -3.32 -5.70 -10.77
N VAL A 44 -2.79 -6.75 -10.13
CA VAL A 44 -1.45 -6.70 -9.51
C VAL A 44 -0.36 -6.64 -10.58
N PHE A 45 -0.49 -7.38 -11.69
CA PHE A 45 0.47 -7.29 -12.81
C PHE A 45 0.53 -5.89 -13.43
N VAL A 46 -0.63 -5.25 -13.65
CA VAL A 46 -0.67 -3.87 -14.15
C VAL A 46 0.06 -2.92 -13.19
N ARG A 47 -0.08 -3.11 -11.88
CA ARG A 47 0.65 -2.31 -10.88
C ARG A 47 2.14 -2.57 -10.89
N LEU A 48 2.57 -3.83 -10.99
CA LEU A 48 3.99 -4.17 -11.09
C LEU A 48 4.63 -3.58 -12.35
N ASN A 49 3.90 -3.57 -13.47
CA ASN A 49 4.38 -3.01 -14.73
C ASN A 49 4.51 -1.48 -14.72
N ARG A 50 3.81 -0.77 -13.81
CA ARG A 50 3.94 0.70 -13.68
C ARG A 50 5.29 1.16 -13.12
N GLY A 51 6.09 0.25 -12.55
CA GLY A 51 7.45 0.55 -12.11
C GLY A 51 7.53 1.53 -10.94
N MET A 52 8.69 2.18 -10.79
CA MET A 52 8.95 3.16 -9.72
C MET A 52 8.12 4.43 -9.98
N PRO A 53 7.36 4.94 -9.00
CA PRO A 53 6.68 6.23 -9.16
C PRO A 53 7.72 7.31 -9.48
N THR A 54 7.40 8.19 -10.42
CA THR A 54 8.21 9.33 -10.85
C THR A 54 8.27 10.38 -9.72
N LEU A 55 8.95 10.05 -8.63
CA LEU A 55 9.32 11.00 -7.58
C LEU A 55 10.58 11.74 -8.03
N GLU A 56 10.69 13.03 -7.74
CA GLU A 56 11.91 13.81 -7.94
C GLU A 56 13.02 13.34 -7.00
N TRP A 57 13.61 12.18 -7.29
CA TRP A 57 14.66 11.57 -6.46
C TRP A 57 15.94 12.41 -6.39
N LYS A 58 16.08 13.41 -7.25
CA LYS A 58 17.23 14.33 -7.29
C LYS A 58 17.22 15.34 -6.15
N SER A 59 16.06 15.66 -5.56
CA SER A 59 15.94 16.57 -4.42
C SER A 59 16.20 15.88 -3.06
N LEU A 60 16.36 14.55 -3.06
CA LEU A 60 16.62 13.74 -1.87
C LEU A 60 18.12 13.49 -1.65
N GLU A 61 18.52 13.48 -0.38
CA GLU A 61 19.87 13.09 0.02
C GLU A 61 20.19 11.64 -0.39
N ALA A 62 21.47 11.33 -0.61
CA ALA A 62 21.89 10.01 -1.07
C ALA A 62 21.50 8.86 -0.11
N GLY A 63 21.45 9.13 1.20
CA GLY A 63 20.98 8.18 2.21
C GLY A 63 19.48 7.89 2.12
N GLU A 64 18.67 8.94 1.93
CA GLU A 64 17.22 8.82 1.78
C GLU A 64 16.83 8.10 0.49
N ARG A 65 17.57 8.35 -0.60
CA ARG A 65 17.41 7.61 -1.86
C ARG A 65 17.57 6.10 -1.67
N LYS A 66 18.65 5.65 -1.02
CA LYS A 66 18.86 4.21 -0.77
C LYS A 66 17.72 3.60 0.07
N ARG A 67 17.26 4.32 1.09
CA ARG A 67 16.16 3.88 1.94
C ARG A 67 14.84 3.80 1.17
N LEU A 68 14.56 4.76 0.29
CA LEU A 68 13.39 4.77 -0.57
C LEU A 68 13.41 3.59 -1.55
N THR A 69 14.53 3.37 -2.24
CA THR A 69 14.66 2.25 -3.19
C THR A 69 14.51 0.90 -2.48
N ALA A 70 15.10 0.72 -1.29
CA ALA A 70 14.94 -0.50 -0.50
C ALA A 70 13.48 -0.75 -0.12
N LYS A 71 12.73 0.30 0.26
CA LYS A 71 11.30 0.19 0.55
C LYS A 71 10.48 -0.17 -0.68
N ILE A 72 10.81 0.39 -1.84
CA ILE A 72 10.14 0.07 -3.10
C ILE A 72 10.40 -1.38 -3.50
N VAL A 73 11.64 -1.88 -3.41
CA VAL A 73 11.96 -3.29 -3.66
C VAL A 73 11.21 -4.19 -2.70
N GLN A 74 11.18 -3.87 -1.40
CA GLN A 74 10.39 -4.60 -0.41
C GLN A 74 8.90 -4.68 -0.82
N VAL A 75 8.34 -3.57 -1.31
CA VAL A 75 6.95 -3.50 -1.78
C VAL A 75 6.72 -4.40 -2.99
N THR A 76 7.60 -4.35 -3.98
CA THR A 76 7.53 -5.17 -5.19
C THR A 76 7.59 -6.66 -4.84
N THR A 77 8.47 -7.04 -3.91
CA THR A 77 8.55 -8.43 -3.41
C THR A 77 7.26 -8.86 -2.72
N GLU A 78 6.64 -7.99 -1.91
CA GLU A 78 5.34 -8.27 -1.28
C GLU A 78 4.23 -8.50 -2.33
N TYR A 79 4.23 -7.77 -3.45
CA TYR A 79 3.28 -8.00 -4.55
C TYR A 79 3.52 -9.34 -5.26
N GLY A 80 4.78 -9.76 -5.41
CA GLY A 80 5.12 -11.10 -5.89
C GLY A 80 4.51 -12.21 -5.02
N TRP A 81 4.58 -12.08 -3.70
CA TRP A 81 3.93 -13.01 -2.78
C TRP A 81 2.40 -13.03 -2.92
N ILE A 82 1.78 -11.87 -3.15
CA ILE A 82 0.33 -11.78 -3.36
C ILE A 82 -0.07 -12.51 -4.65
N ILE A 83 0.70 -12.36 -5.73
CA ILE A 83 0.48 -13.11 -6.97
C ILE A 83 0.61 -14.60 -6.70
N GLY A 84 1.66 -15.03 -5.99
CA GLY A 84 1.86 -16.44 -5.62
C GLY A 84 0.66 -17.03 -4.88
N ILE A 85 0.14 -16.34 -3.85
CA ILE A 85 -1.03 -16.81 -3.09
C ILE A 85 -2.28 -16.93 -3.98
N ASN A 86 -2.55 -15.92 -4.82
CA ASN A 86 -3.70 -15.96 -5.72
C ASN A 86 -3.55 -17.06 -6.77
N ALA A 87 -2.35 -17.24 -7.34
CA ALA A 87 -2.08 -18.27 -8.34
C ALA A 87 -2.23 -19.67 -7.75
N THR A 88 -1.67 -19.93 -6.55
CA THR A 88 -1.86 -21.21 -5.85
C THR A 88 -3.34 -21.48 -5.55
N THR A 89 -4.09 -20.46 -5.12
CA THR A 89 -5.53 -20.59 -4.87
C THR A 89 -6.30 -20.89 -6.15
N LEU A 90 -5.97 -20.21 -7.25
CA LEU A 90 -6.59 -20.43 -8.55
C LEU A 90 -6.30 -21.85 -9.07
N ILE A 91 -5.06 -22.31 -8.99
CA ILE A 91 -4.68 -23.68 -9.37
C ILE A 91 -5.47 -24.69 -8.55
N ALA A 92 -5.56 -24.51 -7.23
CA ALA A 92 -6.33 -25.40 -6.37
C ALA A 92 -7.81 -25.46 -6.77
N LEU A 93 -8.45 -24.31 -7.03
CA LEU A 93 -9.83 -24.24 -7.47
C LEU A 93 -10.06 -24.89 -8.83
N VAL A 94 -9.16 -24.66 -9.79
CA VAL A 94 -9.24 -25.28 -11.13
C VAL A 94 -9.08 -26.79 -11.01
N THR A 95 -8.09 -27.28 -10.25
CA THR A 95 -7.90 -28.72 -10.02
C THR A 95 -9.14 -29.35 -9.38
N LEU A 96 -9.69 -28.73 -8.33
CA LEU A 96 -10.93 -29.20 -7.70
C LEU A 96 -12.11 -29.18 -8.68
N SER A 97 -12.23 -28.15 -9.53
CA SER A 97 -13.27 -28.06 -10.54
C SER A 97 -13.18 -29.17 -11.59
N VAL A 98 -11.98 -29.64 -11.94
CA VAL A 98 -11.75 -30.72 -12.90
C VAL A 98 -12.10 -32.09 -12.31
N VAL A 99 -11.73 -32.36 -11.05
CA VAL A 99 -12.12 -33.59 -10.32
C VAL A 99 -13.64 -33.69 -10.21
N GLY A 100 -14.31 -32.56 -10.00
CA GLY A 100 -15.77 -32.50 -10.04
C GLY A 100 -16.46 -33.02 -8.77
N LYS A 101 -17.77 -32.75 -8.70
CA LYS A 101 -18.59 -33.03 -7.50
C LYS A 101 -18.72 -34.52 -7.20
N ALA A 102 -18.90 -35.35 -8.23
CA ALA A 102 -19.23 -36.76 -8.09
C ALA A 102 -18.09 -37.57 -7.45
N GLU A 103 -16.86 -37.35 -7.89
CA GLU A 103 -15.68 -38.05 -7.38
C GLU A 103 -15.39 -37.68 -5.91
N ILE A 104 -15.53 -36.41 -5.56
CA ILE A 104 -15.34 -35.94 -4.18
C ILE A 104 -16.43 -36.50 -3.25
N ILE A 105 -17.66 -36.63 -3.74
CA ILE A 105 -18.75 -37.25 -2.96
C ILE A 105 -18.50 -38.75 -2.74
N LEU A 106 -17.80 -39.42 -3.65
CA LEU A 106 -17.54 -40.86 -3.55
C LEU A 106 -16.28 -41.16 -2.71
N PHE A 107 -15.19 -40.42 -2.92
CA PHE A 107 -13.89 -40.77 -2.36
C PHE A 107 -13.50 -40.00 -1.09
N TRP A 108 -14.07 -38.81 -0.84
CA TRP A 108 -13.66 -38.00 0.30
C TRP A 108 -14.56 -38.20 1.50
N SER A 109 -14.00 -38.41 2.68
CA SER A 109 -14.77 -38.44 3.93
C SER A 109 -15.36 -37.06 4.26
N SER A 110 -16.40 -37.02 5.09
CA SER A 110 -17.02 -35.76 5.53
C SER A 110 -16.00 -34.81 6.15
N ALA A 111 -15.09 -35.30 6.99
CA ALA A 111 -14.04 -34.50 7.60
C ALA A 111 -13.14 -33.83 6.55
N VAL A 112 -12.71 -34.56 5.50
CA VAL A 112 -11.88 -34.01 4.43
C VAL A 112 -12.63 -32.92 3.64
N ARG A 113 -13.93 -33.09 3.42
CA ARG A 113 -14.76 -32.06 2.75
C ARG A 113 -14.89 -30.79 3.59
N HIS A 114 -15.06 -30.91 4.90
CA HIS A 114 -15.10 -29.76 5.81
C HIS A 114 -13.76 -29.02 5.84
N ILE A 115 -12.65 -29.76 5.93
CA ILE A 115 -11.30 -29.18 5.89
C ILE A 115 -11.05 -28.47 4.56
N ALA A 116 -11.43 -29.08 3.44
CA ALA A 116 -11.26 -28.46 2.13
C ALA A 116 -12.15 -27.21 1.95
N SER A 117 -13.39 -27.24 2.45
CA SER A 117 -14.26 -26.05 2.47
C SER A 117 -13.64 -24.92 3.30
N ALA A 118 -13.14 -25.25 4.50
CA ALA A 118 -12.43 -24.30 5.35
C ALA A 118 -11.19 -23.71 4.66
N ALA A 119 -10.40 -24.55 3.99
CA ALA A 119 -9.21 -24.14 3.27
C ALA A 119 -9.55 -23.19 2.11
N ILE A 120 -10.56 -23.49 1.31
CA ILE A 120 -10.98 -22.63 0.20
C ILE A 120 -11.52 -21.30 0.72
N GLY A 121 -12.36 -21.32 1.76
CA GLY A 121 -12.87 -20.10 2.39
C GLY A 121 -11.76 -19.24 2.98
N GLY A 122 -10.81 -19.87 3.69
CA GLY A 122 -9.64 -19.20 4.27
C GLY A 122 -8.71 -18.60 3.21
N LEU A 123 -8.41 -19.36 2.15
CA LEU A 123 -7.60 -18.87 1.03
C LEU A 123 -8.30 -17.72 0.28
N GLY A 124 -9.61 -17.83 0.06
CA GLY A 124 -10.41 -16.74 -0.51
C GLY A 124 -10.36 -15.47 0.36
N ALA A 125 -10.58 -15.61 1.66
CA ALA A 125 -10.47 -14.50 2.61
C ALA A 125 -9.06 -13.90 2.63
N LEU A 126 -8.02 -14.73 2.56
CA LEU A 126 -6.63 -14.29 2.48
C LEU A 126 -6.38 -13.49 1.20
N CYS A 127 -6.87 -13.97 0.05
CA CYS A 127 -6.75 -13.27 -1.23
C CYS A 127 -7.41 -11.89 -1.16
N VAL A 128 -8.64 -11.81 -0.66
CA VAL A 128 -9.38 -10.54 -0.51
C VAL A 128 -8.67 -9.60 0.47
N ALA A 129 -8.24 -10.10 1.63
CA ALA A 129 -7.53 -9.28 2.62
C ALA A 129 -6.19 -8.74 2.08
N ARG A 130 -5.47 -9.55 1.29
CA ARG A 130 -4.24 -9.11 0.61
C ARG A 130 -4.53 -8.06 -0.45
N MET A 131 -5.63 -8.19 -1.18
CA MET A 131 -6.03 -7.18 -2.16
C MET A 131 -6.42 -5.85 -1.51
N ALA A 132 -7.15 -5.90 -0.39
CA ALA A 132 -7.48 -4.71 0.38
C ALA A 132 -6.21 -3.99 0.86
N TYR A 133 -5.19 -4.74 1.28
CA TYR A 133 -3.89 -4.17 1.64
C TYR A 133 -3.19 -3.47 0.46
N VAL A 134 -3.26 -4.03 -0.76
CA VAL A 134 -2.73 -3.37 -1.97
C VAL A 134 -3.42 -2.03 -2.21
N VAL A 135 -4.75 -1.99 -2.09
CA VAL A 135 -5.53 -0.75 -2.27
C VAL A 135 -5.17 0.30 -1.21
N TRP A 136 -5.04 -0.10 0.05
CA TRP A 136 -4.61 0.82 1.12
C TRP A 136 -3.21 1.38 0.85
N ARG A 137 -2.29 0.55 0.34
CA ARG A 137 -0.95 1.01 -0.01
C ARG A 137 -0.98 2.05 -1.13
N ASP A 138 -1.81 1.86 -2.16
CA ASP A 138 -1.93 2.84 -3.25
C ASP A 138 -2.37 4.21 -2.70
N ILE A 139 -3.30 4.24 -1.74
CA ILE A 139 -3.73 5.46 -1.07
C ILE A 139 -2.56 6.12 -0.32
N ASP A 140 -1.73 5.32 0.37
CA ASP A 140 -0.55 5.85 1.07
C ASP A 140 0.52 6.39 0.11
N ILE A 141 0.70 5.78 -1.06
CA ILE A 141 1.59 6.31 -2.11
C ILE A 141 1.09 7.66 -2.60
N VAL A 142 -0.22 7.79 -2.85
CA VAL A 142 -0.82 9.07 -3.26
C VAL A 142 -0.67 10.14 -2.17
N ARG A 143 -0.85 9.78 -0.89
CA ARG A 143 -0.61 10.68 0.24
C ARG A 143 0.85 11.13 0.31
N LEU A 144 1.79 10.23 0.06
CA LEU A 144 3.21 10.56 0.01
C LEU A 144 3.52 11.51 -1.16
N GLN A 145 3.00 11.24 -2.35
CA GLN A 145 3.16 12.10 -3.51
C GLN A 145 2.60 13.50 -3.25
N LYS A 146 1.40 13.59 -2.65
CA LYS A 146 0.82 14.87 -2.23
C LYS A 146 1.76 15.62 -1.29
N ARG A 147 2.27 14.95 -0.24
CA ARG A 147 3.17 15.58 0.73
C ARG A 147 4.45 16.11 0.09
N VAL A 148 5.05 15.35 -0.84
CA VAL A 148 6.27 15.79 -1.54
C VAL A 148 5.99 17.04 -2.38
N ILE A 149 4.84 17.11 -3.06
CA ILE A 149 4.44 18.28 -3.85
C ILE A 149 4.18 19.49 -2.94
N ASP A 150 3.43 19.29 -1.84
CA ASP A 150 3.12 20.36 -0.88
C ASP A 150 4.41 20.90 -0.20
N ASP A 151 5.35 20.01 0.16
CA ASP A 151 6.64 20.38 0.74
C ASP A 151 7.54 21.11 -0.28
N ALA A 152 7.51 20.72 -1.56
CA ALA A 152 8.24 21.41 -2.63
C ALA A 152 7.72 22.83 -2.85
N ALA A 153 6.41 23.02 -2.95
CA ALA A 153 5.80 24.34 -3.06
C ALA A 153 6.14 25.23 -1.84
N THR A 154 6.14 24.65 -0.64
CA THR A 154 6.52 25.37 0.59
C THR A 154 8.00 25.79 0.58
N ARG A 155 8.89 25.00 -0.04
CA ARG A 155 10.32 25.37 -0.19
C ARG A 155 10.49 26.49 -1.21
N GLU A 156 9.80 26.42 -2.35
CA GLU A 156 9.82 27.51 -3.35
C GLU A 156 9.32 28.83 -2.76
N ASP A 157 8.22 28.80 -1.98
CA ASP A 157 7.71 29.99 -1.29
C ASP A 157 8.72 30.55 -0.28
N LYS A 158 9.41 29.69 0.46
CA LYS A 158 10.46 30.10 1.41
C LYS A 158 11.68 30.67 0.71
N ASP A 159 12.12 30.07 -0.39
CA ASP A 159 13.25 30.54 -1.16
C ASP A 159 12.92 31.88 -1.85
N ALA A 160 11.70 32.05 -2.35
CA ALA A 160 11.21 33.32 -2.90
C ALA A 160 11.14 34.42 -1.83
N GLN A 161 10.66 34.09 -0.62
CA GLN A 161 10.67 35.01 0.52
C GLN A 161 12.10 35.34 0.98
N GLY A 162 13.01 34.37 0.98
CA GLY A 162 14.42 34.55 1.28
C GLY A 162 15.10 35.50 0.30
N GLN A 163 14.91 35.30 -1.00
CA GLN A 163 15.43 36.19 -2.04
C GLN A 163 14.82 37.60 -1.96
N ALA A 164 13.53 37.72 -1.65
CA ALA A 164 12.89 39.03 -1.45
C ALA A 164 13.45 39.74 -0.19
N ALA A 165 13.73 39.01 0.88
CA ALA A 165 14.34 39.55 2.09
C ALA A 165 15.80 39.96 1.85
N GLU A 166 16.60 39.13 1.18
CA GLU A 166 17.97 39.49 0.78
C GLU A 166 17.98 40.72 -0.14
N GLY A 167 17.05 40.78 -1.10
CA GLY A 167 16.85 41.95 -1.96
C GLY A 167 16.60 43.22 -1.14
N LYS A 168 15.67 43.18 -0.18
CA LYS A 168 15.38 44.30 0.72
C LYS A 168 16.57 44.69 1.60
N VAL A 169 17.29 43.72 2.17
CA VAL A 169 18.49 44.00 2.98
C VAL A 169 19.58 44.66 2.12
N THR A 170 19.76 44.19 0.89
CA THR A 170 20.73 44.75 -0.04
C THR A 170 20.34 46.17 -0.48
N GLU A 171 19.05 46.42 -0.69
CA GLU A 171 18.49 47.74 -0.98
C GLU A 171 18.67 48.71 0.20
N ILE A 172 18.37 48.29 1.43
CA ILE A 172 18.63 49.07 2.65
C ILE A 172 20.12 49.39 2.79
N ARG A 173 21.00 48.42 2.50
CA ARG A 173 22.46 48.61 2.55
C ARG A 173 22.97 49.57 1.47
N ARG A 174 22.38 49.54 0.27
CA ARG A 174 22.68 50.47 -0.84
C ARG A 174 22.09 51.86 -0.64
N ALA A 175 20.95 51.95 0.06
CA ALA A 175 20.29 53.20 0.38
C ALA A 175 21.09 54.10 1.33
N ASN A 176 22.24 53.61 1.86
CA ASN A 176 23.21 54.39 2.61
C ASN A 176 22.52 55.23 3.71
N LEU A 177 21.59 54.59 4.43
CA LEU A 177 20.83 55.23 5.50
C LEU A 177 21.84 55.80 6.49
N ARG A 178 21.89 57.13 6.57
CA ARG A 178 22.71 57.85 7.54
C ARG A 178 22.43 57.26 8.92
N PRO A 179 23.47 56.94 9.72
CA PRO A 179 23.26 56.50 11.09
C PRO A 179 22.38 57.55 11.78
N ILE A 180 21.19 57.13 12.19
CA ILE A 180 20.33 57.96 13.02
C ILE A 180 21.09 58.08 14.34
N ASP A 181 21.46 59.30 14.69
CA ASP A 181 22.08 59.62 15.98
C ASP A 181 21.09 59.17 17.06
N VAL A 182 21.34 58.00 17.67
CA VAL A 182 20.52 57.50 18.75
C VAL A 182 20.98 58.27 19.98
N PRO A 183 20.19 59.23 20.51
CA PRO A 183 20.59 59.96 21.69
C PRO A 183 20.81 58.93 22.82
N PRO A 184 21.89 59.07 23.60
CA PRO A 184 22.20 58.12 24.65
C PRO A 184 20.97 57.98 25.57
N PRO A 185 20.62 56.74 25.98
CA PRO A 185 19.43 56.50 26.79
C PRO A 185 19.48 57.39 28.02
N LYS A 186 18.51 58.31 28.12
CA LYS A 186 18.35 59.19 29.27
C LYS A 186 18.22 58.29 30.50
N ALA A 187 19.24 58.29 31.36
CA ALA A 187 19.13 57.68 32.67
C ALA A 187 17.89 58.27 33.33
N TRP A 188 16.93 57.42 33.66
CA TRP A 188 15.84 57.79 34.54
C TRP A 188 16.50 58.03 35.90
N GLY A 189 16.77 59.30 36.20
CA GLY A 189 17.47 59.72 37.41
C GLY A 189 16.54 59.74 38.63
N ASP A 190 17.14 59.38 39.76
CA ASP A 190 16.89 59.65 41.18
C ASP A 190 15.44 59.61 41.72
#